data_AF-A0A8J5BX73-F1
#
_entry.id   AF-A0A8J5BX73-F1
#
_cell.length_a   1.000
_cell.length_b   1.000
_cell.length_c   1.000
_cell.angle_alpha   90.00
_cell.angle_beta   90.00
_cell.angle_gamma   90.00
#
_symmetry.space_group_name_H-M   'P 1'
#
loop_
_entity.id
_entity.type
_entity.pdbx_description
1 polymer ?
#
loop_
_entity_poly.entity_id
_entity_poly.type
_entity_poly.pdbx_seq_one_letter_code
_entity_poly.pdbx_strand_id
1 'polypeptide(L)'
;MKELRNPKKRINLPSSQVPAATLPSFATKNSLRLFEALDIKTDFLSANPRKWQEEESYVEACRRIEGLRVVNDTAERGVALIQSFNLRLTKDEEQRQFLLQVVEAHRHQQPGTSKASLPRPSRPQ
;
A
#
# COMPACT_ATOMS: atom_id res chain seq x y z
N MET A 1 34.10 9.54 -20.11
CA MET A 1 32.80 9.16 -20.70
C MET A 1 31.78 9.11 -19.56
N LYS A 2 30.69 9.90 -19.63
CA LYS A 2 29.65 9.92 -18.59
C LYS A 2 28.59 8.91 -19.00
N GLU A 3 28.39 7.85 -18.22
CA GLU A 3 27.28 6.93 -18.46
C GLU A 3 25.95 7.68 -18.36
N LEU A 4 25.17 7.59 -19.44
CA LEU A 4 23.83 8.12 -19.55
C LEU A 4 22.91 7.22 -18.71
N ARG A 5 22.72 7.56 -17.42
CA ARG A 5 21.82 6.84 -16.51
C ARG A 5 20.44 6.69 -17.17
N ASN A 6 20.11 5.47 -17.56
CA ASN A 6 18.85 5.16 -18.21
C ASN A 6 17.70 5.51 -17.23
N PRO A 7 16.67 6.28 -17.64
CA PRO A 7 15.60 6.67 -16.74
C PRO A 7 14.88 5.42 -16.21
N LYS A 8 14.58 5.41 -14.91
CA LYS A 8 13.84 4.30 -14.26
C LYS A 8 12.60 3.98 -15.08
N LYS A 9 12.51 2.75 -15.59
CA LYS A 9 11.32 2.24 -16.31
C LYS A 9 10.11 2.35 -15.38
N ARG A 10 9.29 3.38 -15.56
CA ARG A 10 8.00 3.51 -14.88
C ARG A 10 6.96 2.75 -15.68
N ILE A 11 5.98 2.15 -14.99
CA ILE A 11 4.77 1.66 -15.63
C ILE A 11 4.15 2.85 -16.36
N ASN A 12 4.14 2.79 -17.68
CA ASN A 12 3.43 3.72 -18.54
C ASN A 12 2.06 3.08 -18.76
N LEU A 13 1.15 3.26 -17.81
CA LEU A 13 -0.23 2.85 -18.01
C LEU A 13 -0.86 3.90 -18.93
N PRO A 14 -1.33 3.53 -20.13
CA PRO A 14 -2.07 4.47 -20.96
C PRO A 14 -3.31 4.92 -20.17
N SER A 15 -3.58 6.22 -20.11
CA SER A 15 -4.80 6.72 -19.42
C SER A 15 -6.09 6.09 -19.97
N SER A 16 -6.06 5.52 -21.18
CA SER A 16 -7.16 4.76 -21.77
C SER A 16 -7.42 3.39 -21.13
N GLN A 17 -6.48 2.84 -20.36
CA GLN A 17 -6.64 1.58 -19.62
C GLN A 17 -7.07 1.79 -18.16
N VAL A 18 -6.99 3.02 -17.66
CA VAL A 18 -7.59 3.38 -16.37
C VAL A 18 -9.06 3.65 -16.65
N PRO A 19 -10.00 2.85 -16.11
CA PRO A 19 -11.41 3.19 -16.20
C PRO A 19 -11.58 4.63 -15.72
N ALA A 20 -12.44 5.43 -16.37
CA ALA A 20 -12.79 6.78 -15.94
C ALA A 20 -13.57 6.72 -14.61
N ALA A 21 -12.90 6.25 -13.56
CA ALA A 21 -13.43 5.99 -12.25
C ALA A 21 -13.49 7.32 -11.52
N THR A 22 -14.71 7.79 -11.28
CA THR A 22 -14.97 8.96 -10.44
C THR A 22 -14.96 8.52 -8.97
N LEU A 23 -14.74 9.45 -8.03
CA LEU A 23 -14.74 9.13 -6.59
C LEU A 23 -15.91 8.23 -6.12
N PRO A 24 -17.17 8.44 -6.58
CA PRO A 24 -18.28 7.56 -6.22
C PRO A 24 -18.09 6.09 -6.60
N SER A 25 -17.33 5.79 -7.67
CA SER A 25 -17.08 4.42 -8.10
C SER A 25 -16.25 3.59 -7.11
N PHE A 26 -15.54 4.27 -6.19
CA PHE A 26 -14.75 3.63 -5.13
C PHE A 26 -15.51 3.49 -3.81
N ALA A 27 -16.64 4.19 -3.66
CA ALA A 27 -17.51 4.07 -2.50
C ALA A 27 -18.48 2.91 -2.73
N THR A 28 -18.30 1.82 -1.98
CA THR A 28 -19.16 0.63 -2.06
C THR A 28 -19.73 0.30 -0.69
N LYS A 29 -20.61 -0.70 -0.62
CA LYS A 29 -21.08 -1.24 0.68
C LYS A 29 -19.91 -1.67 1.58
N ASN A 30 -18.78 -2.11 1.02
CA ASN A 30 -17.60 -2.46 1.80
C ASN A 30 -16.93 -1.24 2.44
N SER A 31 -17.10 -0.04 1.87
CA SER A 31 -16.60 1.20 2.48
C SER A 31 -17.26 1.48 3.83
N LEU A 32 -18.44 0.91 4.11
CA LEU A 32 -19.10 1.05 5.42
C LEU A 32 -18.32 0.38 6.56
N ARG A 33 -17.54 -0.66 6.27
CA ARG A 33 -16.68 -1.34 7.25
C ARG A 33 -15.63 -0.41 7.86
N LEU A 34 -15.25 0.65 7.14
CA LEU A 34 -14.34 1.66 7.67
C LEU A 34 -14.99 2.38 8.87
N PHE A 35 -16.26 2.75 8.77
CA PHE A 35 -16.98 3.41 9.86
C PHE A 35 -17.13 2.47 11.05
N GLU A 36 -17.45 1.19 10.82
CA GLU A 36 -17.49 0.17 11.88
C GLU A 36 -16.13 0.01 12.59
N ALA A 37 -15.04 -0.09 11.83
CA ALA A 37 -13.70 -0.27 12.38
C ALA A 37 -13.21 0.94 13.20
N LEU A 38 -13.74 2.13 12.90
CA LEU A 38 -13.41 3.38 13.59
C LEU A 38 -14.47 3.81 14.61
N ASP A 39 -15.46 2.94 14.86
CA ASP A 39 -16.61 3.19 15.75
C ASP A 39 -17.39 4.47 15.41
N ILE A 40 -17.43 4.85 14.13
CA ILE A 40 -18.12 6.06 13.65
C ILE A 40 -19.59 5.77 13.39
N LYS A 41 -20.47 6.58 13.99
CA LYS A 41 -21.92 6.54 13.71
C LYS A 41 -22.21 7.01 12.30
N THR A 42 -23.11 6.31 11.61
CA THR A 42 -23.44 6.56 10.20
C THR A 42 -24.79 7.24 10.01
N ASP A 43 -25.41 7.73 11.08
CA ASP A 43 -26.75 8.34 11.08
C ASP A 43 -26.85 9.50 10.07
N PHE A 44 -25.78 10.30 9.95
CA PHE A 44 -25.69 11.40 8.99
C PHE A 44 -25.80 10.94 7.52
N LEU A 45 -25.44 9.69 7.17
CA LEU A 45 -25.56 9.20 5.79
C LEU A 45 -27.01 9.15 5.30
N SER A 46 -27.97 9.10 6.23
CA SER A 46 -29.41 9.15 5.92
C SER A 46 -29.96 10.58 5.84
N ALA A 47 -29.19 11.57 6.31
CA ALA A 47 -29.57 12.98 6.30
C ALA A 47 -29.17 13.67 4.99
N ASN A 48 -29.78 14.83 4.72
CA ASN A 48 -29.42 15.63 3.56
C ASN A 48 -27.96 16.12 3.68
N PRO A 49 -27.09 15.90 2.69
CA PRO A 49 -25.68 16.33 2.72
C PRO A 49 -25.47 17.81 3.02
N ARG A 50 -26.43 18.68 2.67
CA ARG A 50 -26.34 20.11 2.98
C ARG A 50 -26.39 20.41 4.48
N LYS A 51 -26.95 19.50 5.27
CA LYS A 51 -27.11 19.63 6.73
C LYS A 51 -26.04 18.88 7.52
N TRP A 52 -25.14 18.14 6.86
CA TRP A 52 -24.14 17.33 7.56
C TRP A 52 -23.26 18.14 8.53
N GLN A 53 -22.94 19.38 8.19
CA GLN A 53 -22.17 20.27 9.07
C GLN A 53 -22.88 20.61 10.38
N GLU A 54 -24.21 20.47 10.42
CA GLU A 54 -25.06 20.71 11.59
C GLU A 54 -25.31 19.40 12.37
N GLU A 55 -25.02 18.24 11.77
CA GLU A 55 -25.22 16.92 12.38
C GLU A 55 -24.03 16.54 13.27
N GLU A 56 -24.31 16.29 14.55
CA GLU A 56 -23.27 15.92 15.53
C GLU A 56 -22.51 14.65 15.12
N SER A 57 -23.21 13.66 14.57
CA SER A 57 -22.60 12.40 14.12
C SER A 57 -21.58 12.60 12.99
N TYR A 58 -21.80 13.58 12.10
CA TYR A 58 -20.86 13.92 11.04
C TYR A 58 -19.67 14.71 11.57
N VAL A 59 -19.90 15.69 12.44
CA VAL A 59 -18.81 16.50 13.04
C VAL A 59 -17.85 15.59 13.83
N GLU A 60 -18.39 14.65 14.60
CA GLU A 60 -17.58 13.67 15.34
C GLU A 60 -16.86 12.70 14.40
N ALA A 61 -17.51 12.25 13.31
CA ALA A 61 -16.86 11.46 12.28
C ALA A 61 -15.65 12.18 11.68
N CYS A 62 -15.80 13.47 11.31
CA CYS A 62 -14.72 14.30 10.77
C CYS A 62 -13.56 14.40 11.75
N ARG A 63 -13.81 14.71 13.03
CA ARG A 63 -12.76 14.79 14.06
C ARG A 63 -11.98 13.49 14.20
N ARG A 64 -12.67 12.35 14.17
CA ARG A 64 -12.03 11.03 14.25
C ARG A 64 -11.16 10.75 13.02
N ILE A 65 -11.65 11.04 11.82
CA ILE A 65 -10.89 10.88 10.58
C ILE A 65 -9.69 11.83 10.52
N GLU A 66 -9.84 13.09 10.92
CA GLU A 66 -8.74 14.06 11.00
C GLU A 66 -7.69 13.66 12.04
N GLY A 67 -8.12 13.02 13.13
CA GLY A 67 -7.24 12.45 14.14
C GLY A 67 -6.51 11.18 13.68
N LEU A 68 -6.93 10.56 12.57
CA LEU A 68 -6.16 9.49 11.96
C LEU A 68 -4.88 10.11 11.40
N ARG A 69 -3.76 9.80 12.07
CA ARG A 69 -2.45 10.01 11.47
C ARG A 69 -2.40 9.08 10.26
N VAL A 70 -2.70 9.60 9.07
CA VAL A 70 -2.44 8.95 7.77
C VAL A 70 -0.94 9.00 7.56
N VAL A 71 -0.23 8.30 8.43
CA VAL A 71 1.20 8.19 8.34
C VAL A 71 1.44 7.34 7.12
N ASN A 72 2.09 7.94 6.15
CA ASN A 72 2.75 7.23 5.08
C ASN A 72 3.82 6.25 5.59
N ASP A 73 3.92 6.00 6.90
CA ASP A 73 4.85 5.09 7.57
C ASP A 73 4.90 3.71 6.92
N THR A 74 3.78 3.18 6.40
CA THR A 74 3.86 1.90 5.65
C THR A 74 4.60 2.05 4.32
N ALA A 75 4.38 3.12 3.56
CA ALA A 75 5.11 3.32 2.31
C ALA A 75 6.54 3.82 2.56
N GLU A 76 6.75 4.68 3.54
CA GLU A 76 8.07 5.14 4.00
C GLU A 76 8.90 3.97 4.52
N ARG A 77 8.31 3.06 5.29
CA ARG A 77 8.96 1.81 5.73
C ARG A 77 9.23 0.87 4.56
N GLY A 78 8.34 0.80 3.57
CA GLY A 78 8.58 0.08 2.32
C GLY A 78 9.76 0.65 1.52
N VAL A 79 9.85 1.98 1.42
CA VAL A 79 10.94 2.70 0.77
C VAL A 79 12.25 2.53 1.55
N ALA A 80 12.23 2.65 2.88
CA ALA A 80 13.40 2.44 3.72
C ALA A 80 13.89 0.99 3.66
N LEU A 81 12.98 0.02 3.60
CA LEU A 81 13.31 -1.40 3.45
C LEU A 81 13.98 -1.66 2.10
N ILE A 82 13.42 -1.17 0.99
CA ILE A 82 14.03 -1.38 -0.32
C ILE A 82 15.36 -0.63 -0.42
N GLN A 83 15.48 0.57 0.14
CA GLN A 83 16.73 1.33 0.15
C GLN A 83 17.82 0.62 0.96
N SER A 84 17.50 0.19 2.18
CA SER A 84 18.45 -0.54 3.03
C SER A 84 18.85 -1.89 2.43
N PHE A 85 17.91 -2.61 1.82
CA PHE A 85 18.18 -3.88 1.15
C PHE A 85 19.05 -3.69 -0.11
N ASN A 86 18.72 -2.72 -0.96
CA ASN A 86 19.46 -2.41 -2.17
C ASN A 86 20.91 -1.99 -1.86
N LEU A 87 21.16 -1.27 -0.77
CA LEU A 87 22.51 -0.85 -0.39
C LEU A 87 23.38 -2.00 0.17
N ARG A 88 22.79 -3.12 0.60
CA ARG A 88 23.48 -4.17 1.34
C ARG A 88 23.91 -5.37 0.48
N LEU A 89 23.19 -5.67 -0.59
CA LEU A 89 23.46 -6.81 -1.47
C LEU A 89 24.37 -6.45 -2.64
N THR A 90 24.06 -5.38 -3.38
CA THR A 90 24.86 -4.93 -4.52
C THR A 90 24.60 -3.47 -4.85
N LYS A 91 25.66 -2.71 -5.13
CA LYS A 91 25.55 -1.32 -5.62
C LYS A 91 25.36 -1.25 -7.14
N ASP A 92 25.51 -2.39 -7.82
CA ASP A 92 25.37 -2.52 -9.26
C ASP A 92 23.89 -2.71 -9.64
N GLU A 93 23.39 -1.87 -10.56
CA GLU A 93 21.97 -1.86 -10.92
C GLU A 93 21.56 -3.08 -11.76
N GLU A 94 22.47 -3.63 -12.58
CA GLU A 94 22.21 -4.79 -13.42
C GLU A 94 22.08 -6.06 -12.57
N GLN A 95 23.01 -6.26 -11.63
CA GLN A 95 22.94 -7.34 -10.65
C GLN A 95 21.68 -7.25 -9.78
N ARG A 96 21.27 -6.03 -9.40
CA ARG A 96 20.03 -5.80 -8.65
C ARG A 96 18.81 -6.22 -9.45
N GLN A 97 18.75 -5.84 -10.73
CA GLN A 97 17.62 -6.17 -11.58
C GLN A 97 17.52 -7.68 -11.84
N PHE A 98 18.66 -8.33 -12.05
CA PHE A 98 18.74 -9.79 -12.18
C PHE A 98 18.27 -10.50 -10.90
N LEU A 99 18.72 -10.04 -9.72
CA LEU A 99 18.31 -10.61 -8.44
C LEU A 99 16.80 -10.52 -8.22
N LEU A 100 16.17 -9.38 -8.57
CA LEU A 100 14.72 -9.21 -8.47
C LEU A 100 13.96 -10.20 -9.36
N GLN A 101 14.44 -10.44 -10.59
CA GLN A 101 13.85 -11.43 -11.49
C GLN A 101 13.96 -12.85 -10.93
N VAL A 102 15.11 -13.20 -10.36
CA VAL A 102 15.32 -14.52 -9.73
C VAL A 102 14.41 -14.71 -8.52
N VAL A 103 14.30 -13.71 -7.65
CA VAL A 103 13.43 -13.77 -6.46
C VAL A 103 11.96 -13.94 -6.85
N GLU A 104 11.49 -13.20 -7.86
CA GLU A 104 10.10 -13.30 -8.31
C GLU A 104 9.82 -14.65 -8.97
N ALA A 105 10.73 -15.15 -9.82
CA ALA A 105 10.63 -16.48 -10.42
C ALA A 105 10.58 -17.58 -9.34
N HIS A 106 11.41 -17.49 -8.30
CA HIS A 106 11.39 -18.42 -7.18
C HIS A 106 10.09 -18.36 -6.38
N ARG A 107 9.53 -17.16 -6.18
CA ARG A 107 8.25 -16.96 -5.47
C ARG A 107 7.08 -17.60 -6.22
N HIS A 108 7.08 -17.52 -7.54
CA HIS A 108 6.09 -18.20 -8.38
C HIS A 108 6.24 -19.73 -8.36
N GLN A 109 7.47 -20.24 -8.25
CA GLN A 109 7.74 -21.68 -8.13
C GLN A 109 7.38 -22.23 -6.74
N GLN A 110 7.43 -21.38 -5.70
CA GLN A 110 7.11 -21.77 -4.31
C GLN A 110 6.01 -20.88 -3.71
N PRO A 111 4.76 -21.00 -4.20
CA PRO A 111 3.64 -20.27 -3.62
C PRO A 111 3.38 -20.76 -2.20
N GLY A 112 3.40 -19.84 -1.23
CA GLY A 112 3.02 -20.14 0.16
C GLY A 112 4.16 -20.40 1.14
N THR A 113 5.42 -20.11 0.76
CA THR A 113 6.55 -20.17 1.71
C THR A 113 6.48 -19.02 2.72
N SER A 114 5.70 -19.21 3.79
CA SER A 114 5.75 -18.36 4.98
C SER A 114 6.93 -18.79 5.86
N LYS A 115 7.44 -17.89 6.71
CA LYS A 115 8.48 -18.24 7.71
C LYS A 115 8.08 -19.44 8.59
N ALA A 116 6.79 -19.72 8.74
CA ALA A 116 6.26 -20.87 9.47
C ALA A 116 6.42 -22.20 8.71
N SER A 117 6.58 -22.17 7.38
CA SER A 117 6.80 -23.35 6.54
C SER A 117 8.27 -23.76 6.40
N LEU A 118 9.20 -22.93 6.90
CA LEU A 118 10.63 -23.23 6.85
C LEU A 118 11.04 -24.14 8.02
N PRO A 119 11.83 -25.20 7.79
CA PRO A 119 12.38 -26.01 8.87
C PRO A 119 13.19 -25.13 9.83
N ARG A 120 12.96 -25.26 11.13
CA ARG A 120 13.75 -24.51 12.13
C ARG A 120 15.20 -24.96 12.02
N PRO A 121 16.17 -24.02 12.02
CA PRO A 121 17.57 -24.40 12.02
C PRO A 121 17.86 -25.22 13.28
N SER A 122 18.37 -26.43 13.10
CA SER A 122 18.84 -27.29 14.18
C SER A 122 19.99 -26.59 14.89
N ARG A 123 19.84 -26.43 16.21
CA ARG A 123 20.87 -25.87 17.09
C ARG A 123 22.09 -26.80 17.05
N PRO A 124 23.30 -26.32 16.70
CA PRO A 124 24.49 -27.14 16.87
C PRO A 124 24.67 -27.46 18.36
N GLN A 125 25.04 -28.71 18.66
CA GLN A 125 25.40 -29.14 20.02
C GLN A 125 26.73 -28.57 20.45
#